data_AF-A0A257AMI5-F1
#
_entry.id   AF-A0A257AMI5-F1
#
_cell.length_a   1.000
_cell.length_b   1.000
_cell.length_c   1.000
_cell.angle_alpha   90.00
_cell.angle_beta   90.00
_cell.angle_gamma   90.00
#
_symmetry.space_group_name_H-M   'P 1'
#
loop_
_entity.id
_entity.type
_entity.pdbx_description
1 polymer ?
#
loop_
_entity_poly.entity_id
_entity_poly.type
_entity_poly.pdbx_seq_one_letter_code
_entity_poly.pdbx_strand_id
1 'polypeptide(L)'
;MLVKKVEIAQIMPCIADPTKIRVIAKADRRLEEVLPFLYKVIPTALYSEKAGFLTYKRGLSIITLHASGEIAMTQIRDNEEAVKILNEIKDKINDTWARRAEIDLSKLKERIQLGPLDLYAYLPKTNCGECGEKTCMAFAIKVLNEGKKLGDCTVLVEDKYRGARDTLVSLLESGGYSIDN
;
A
#
# COMPACT_ATOMS: atom_id res chain seq x y z
N MET A 1 -21.78 -6.32 -12.08
CA MET A 1 -21.08 -6.23 -10.79
C MET A 1 -20.00 -7.31 -10.77
N LEU A 2 -18.74 -6.95 -10.54
CA LEU A 2 -17.60 -7.88 -10.49
C LEU A 2 -17.52 -8.56 -9.12
N VAL A 3 -17.46 -7.80 -8.04
CA VAL A 3 -17.33 -8.27 -6.65
C VAL A 3 -18.68 -8.15 -5.96
N LYS A 4 -19.15 -9.22 -5.30
CA LYS A 4 -20.40 -9.17 -4.53
C LYS A 4 -20.14 -8.93 -3.06
N LYS A 5 -19.04 -9.45 -2.53
CA LYS A 5 -18.70 -9.39 -1.11
C LYS A 5 -17.23 -9.07 -0.91
N VAL A 6 -16.96 -8.32 0.16
CA VAL A 6 -15.64 -8.09 0.71
C VAL A 6 -15.76 -8.29 2.22
N GLU A 7 -15.01 -9.24 2.76
CA GLU A 7 -15.13 -9.68 4.14
C GLU A 7 -13.79 -9.53 4.87
N ILE A 8 -13.82 -9.03 6.10
CA ILE A 8 -12.63 -8.91 6.93
C ILE A 8 -12.18 -10.34 7.33
N ALA A 9 -10.95 -10.69 6.97
CA ALA A 9 -10.33 -11.95 7.36
C ALA A 9 -9.53 -11.80 8.65
N GLN A 10 -8.86 -10.65 8.85
CA GLN A 10 -8.02 -10.42 10.02
C GLN A 10 -7.97 -8.94 10.40
N ILE A 11 -7.96 -8.66 11.71
CA ILE A 11 -7.66 -7.35 12.29
C ILE A 11 -6.46 -7.50 13.22
N MET A 12 -5.51 -6.59 13.14
CA MET A 12 -4.29 -6.59 13.94
C MET A 12 -3.94 -5.16 14.35
N PRO A 13 -3.15 -4.95 15.42
CA PRO A 13 -2.63 -3.62 15.76
C PRO A 13 -1.80 -3.02 14.62
N CYS A 14 -1.92 -1.70 14.42
CA CYS A 14 -1.04 -1.00 13.50
C CYS A 14 0.32 -0.78 14.15
N ILE A 15 1.37 -1.14 13.42
CA ILE A 15 2.75 -1.07 13.89
C ILE A 15 3.25 0.37 13.94
N ALA A 16 2.90 1.18 12.94
CA ALA A 16 3.39 2.55 12.83
C ALA A 16 2.62 3.54 13.75
N ASP A 17 1.47 3.13 14.27
CA ASP A 17 0.68 3.90 15.23
C ASP A 17 -0.14 2.92 16.11
N PRO A 18 0.22 2.74 17.40
CA PRO A 18 -0.42 1.75 18.26
C PRO A 18 -1.89 2.08 18.58
N THR A 19 -2.36 3.29 18.28
CA THR A 19 -3.78 3.68 18.44
C THR A 19 -4.66 3.23 17.27
N LYS A 20 -4.06 2.64 16.23
CA LYS A 20 -4.72 2.25 15.00
C LYS A 20 -4.63 0.75 14.77
N ILE A 21 -5.36 0.26 13.77
CA ILE A 21 -5.37 -1.12 13.31
C ILE A 21 -4.86 -1.25 11.87
N ARG A 22 -4.41 -2.46 11.53
CA ARG A 22 -4.28 -2.93 10.15
C ARG A 22 -5.33 -4.02 9.91
N VAL A 23 -5.84 -4.09 8.70
CA VAL A 23 -6.94 -4.98 8.32
C VAL A 23 -6.53 -5.75 7.08
N ILE A 24 -6.75 -7.06 7.10
CA ILE A 24 -6.71 -7.92 5.92
C ILE A 24 -8.13 -8.35 5.63
N ALA A 25 -8.60 -8.10 4.41
CA ALA A 25 -9.91 -8.47 3.92
C ALA A 25 -9.79 -9.27 2.61
N LYS A 26 -10.87 -9.94 2.23
CA LYS A 26 -10.93 -10.77 1.03
C LYS A 26 -12.17 -10.45 0.22
N ALA A 27 -11.98 -10.11 -1.05
CA ALA A 27 -13.04 -10.07 -2.03
C ALA A 27 -13.42 -11.50 -2.47
N ASP A 28 -14.70 -11.71 -2.82
CA ASP A 28 -15.21 -12.99 -3.31
C ASP A 28 -14.75 -13.36 -4.74
N ARG A 29 -13.90 -12.53 -5.35
CA ARG A 29 -13.39 -12.68 -6.73
C ARG A 29 -11.95 -12.20 -6.82
N ARG A 30 -11.24 -12.73 -7.83
CA ARG A 30 -9.94 -12.20 -8.27
C ARG A 30 -10.12 -10.80 -8.85
N LEU A 31 -9.10 -9.96 -8.68
CA LEU A 31 -9.12 -8.56 -9.09
C LEU A 31 -8.18 -8.26 -10.26
N GLU A 32 -7.43 -9.24 -10.77
CA GLU A 32 -6.38 -9.02 -11.79
C GLU A 32 -6.85 -8.17 -12.99
N GLU A 33 -8.03 -8.46 -13.53
CA GLU A 33 -8.54 -7.78 -14.72
C GLU A 33 -8.97 -6.34 -14.43
N VAL A 34 -9.34 -6.01 -13.18
CA VAL A 34 -9.81 -4.67 -12.81
C VAL A 34 -8.70 -3.76 -12.31
N LEU A 35 -7.56 -4.31 -11.87
CA LEU A 35 -6.44 -3.51 -11.34
C LEU A 35 -5.90 -2.47 -12.33
N PRO A 36 -5.66 -2.76 -13.63
CA PRO A 36 -5.18 -1.76 -14.58
C PRO A 36 -6.15 -0.58 -14.76
N PHE A 37 -7.46 -0.85 -14.71
CA PHE A 37 -8.49 0.19 -14.80
C PHE A 37 -8.54 1.04 -13.52
N LEU A 38 -8.48 0.40 -12.35
CA LEU A 38 -8.39 1.11 -11.07
C LEU A 38 -7.16 2.00 -11.00
N TYR A 39 -6.03 1.57 -11.59
CA TYR A 39 -4.82 2.37 -11.68
C TYR A 39 -5.05 3.68 -12.44
N LYS A 40 -5.83 3.67 -13.53
CA LYS A 40 -6.19 4.90 -14.27
C LYS A 40 -7.13 5.80 -13.48
N VAL A 41 -8.08 5.22 -12.76
CA VAL A 41 -9.17 5.96 -12.12
C VAL A 41 -8.80 6.51 -10.74
N ILE A 42 -7.92 5.84 -10.00
CA ILE A 42 -7.50 6.27 -8.66
C ILE A 42 -6.26 7.16 -8.81
N PRO A 43 -6.33 8.48 -8.51
CA PRO A 43 -5.23 9.39 -8.72
C PRO A 43 -3.95 8.91 -8.02
N THR A 44 -4.03 8.60 -6.73
CA THR A 44 -2.90 8.19 -5.86
C THR A 44 -2.40 6.76 -6.07
N ALA A 45 -2.98 6.01 -7.02
CA ALA A 45 -2.63 4.61 -7.23
C ALA A 45 -1.28 4.44 -7.94
N LEU A 46 -0.52 3.50 -7.41
CA LEU A 46 0.65 2.88 -7.98
C LEU A 46 0.30 1.41 -8.27
N TYR A 47 0.77 0.87 -9.38
CA TYR A 47 0.39 -0.47 -9.84
C TYR A 47 1.62 -1.23 -10.33
N SER A 48 1.78 -2.46 -9.85
CA SER A 48 2.78 -3.39 -10.33
C SER A 48 2.08 -4.59 -10.97
N GLU A 49 2.13 -4.66 -12.31
CA GLU A 49 1.59 -5.80 -13.06
C GLU A 49 2.37 -7.09 -12.72
N LYS A 50 3.70 -7.00 -12.68
CA LYS A 50 4.59 -8.12 -12.34
C LYS A 50 4.30 -8.69 -10.95
N ALA A 51 4.12 -7.83 -9.94
CA ALA A 51 3.86 -8.26 -8.57
C ALA A 51 2.37 -8.56 -8.31
N GLY A 52 1.48 -8.18 -9.26
CA GLY A 52 0.07 -8.51 -9.21
C GLY A 52 -0.71 -7.76 -8.13
N PHE A 53 -0.37 -6.49 -7.87
CA PHE A 53 -1.12 -5.67 -6.92
C PHE A 53 -1.10 -4.18 -7.26
N LEU A 54 -2.10 -3.46 -6.75
CA LEU A 54 -2.23 -2.01 -6.83
C LEU A 54 -2.26 -1.45 -5.40
N THR A 55 -1.45 -0.45 -5.12
CA THR A 55 -1.51 0.27 -3.84
C THR A 55 -1.88 1.73 -4.05
N TYR A 56 -2.65 2.31 -3.14
CA TYR A 56 -2.99 3.73 -3.18
C TYR A 56 -3.15 4.32 -1.79
N LYS A 57 -2.91 5.62 -1.70
CA LYS A 57 -3.03 6.38 -0.45
C LYS A 57 -4.42 6.99 -0.31
N ARG A 58 -4.93 6.95 0.92
CA ARG A 58 -6.12 7.66 1.38
C ARG A 58 -5.79 8.37 2.69
N GLY A 59 -5.40 9.64 2.62
CA GLY A 59 -4.83 10.33 3.78
C GLY A 59 -3.56 9.61 4.27
N LEU A 60 -3.54 9.21 5.55
CA LEU A 60 -2.43 8.43 6.12
C LEU A 60 -2.55 6.92 5.87
N SER A 61 -3.73 6.44 5.47
CA SER A 61 -3.97 5.02 5.19
C SER A 61 -3.38 4.61 3.84
N ILE A 62 -2.72 3.46 3.83
CA ILE A 62 -2.34 2.77 2.59
C ILE A 62 -3.29 1.60 2.40
N ILE A 63 -3.81 1.48 1.20
CA ILE A 63 -4.71 0.40 0.77
C ILE A 63 -4.04 -0.32 -0.38
N THR A 64 -3.86 -1.63 -0.24
CA THR A 64 -3.29 -2.50 -1.26
C THR A 64 -4.34 -3.52 -1.69
N LEU A 65 -4.58 -3.59 -3.00
CA LEU A 65 -5.47 -4.56 -3.65
C LEU A 65 -4.61 -5.57 -4.41
N HIS A 66 -4.64 -6.83 -3.97
CA HIS A 66 -3.92 -7.92 -4.64
C HIS A 66 -4.82 -8.57 -5.71
N ALA A 67 -4.21 -9.04 -6.80
CA ALA A 67 -4.87 -9.77 -7.88
C ALA A 67 -5.64 -11.00 -7.37
N SER A 68 -5.17 -11.61 -6.28
CA SER A 68 -5.83 -12.72 -5.58
C SER A 68 -7.17 -12.35 -4.92
N GLY A 69 -7.53 -11.08 -4.87
CA GLY A 69 -8.69 -10.54 -4.14
C GLY A 69 -8.41 -10.20 -2.67
N GLU A 70 -7.18 -10.39 -2.19
CA GLU A 70 -6.80 -9.89 -0.86
C GLU A 70 -6.69 -8.36 -0.85
N ILE A 71 -7.14 -7.75 0.24
CA ILE A 71 -7.15 -6.31 0.45
C ILE A 71 -6.47 -6.04 1.80
N ALA A 72 -5.32 -5.39 1.77
CA ALA A 72 -4.62 -4.96 2.97
C ALA A 72 -4.83 -3.46 3.19
N MET A 73 -5.17 -3.06 4.41
CA MET A 73 -5.34 -1.67 4.80
C MET A 73 -4.55 -1.36 6.07
N THR A 74 -3.80 -0.27 6.08
CA THR A 74 -3.03 0.18 7.26
C THR A 74 -3.53 1.52 7.78
N GLN A 75 -3.12 1.87 9.01
CA GLN A 75 -3.43 3.16 9.62
C GLN A 75 -4.94 3.43 9.66
N ILE A 76 -5.73 2.41 9.97
CA ILE A 76 -7.19 2.49 10.11
C ILE A 76 -7.52 2.72 11.59
N ARG A 77 -8.45 3.62 11.89
CA ARG A 77 -8.80 4.00 13.27
C ARG A 77 -9.44 2.85 14.03
N ASP A 78 -10.44 2.20 13.44
CA ASP A 78 -11.26 1.19 14.09
C ASP A 78 -11.99 0.30 13.06
N ASN A 79 -12.74 -0.69 13.55
CA ASN A 79 -13.49 -1.63 12.72
C ASN A 79 -14.61 -0.95 11.91
N GLU A 80 -15.24 0.09 12.44
CA GLU A 80 -16.33 0.81 11.75
C GLU A 80 -15.78 1.53 10.51
N GLU A 81 -14.67 2.23 10.66
CA GLU A 81 -13.94 2.84 9.55
C GLU A 81 -13.48 1.78 8.53
N ALA A 82 -12.98 0.64 9.00
CA ALA A 82 -12.56 -0.45 8.13
C ALA A 82 -13.72 -0.94 7.24
N VAL A 83 -14.89 -1.22 7.82
CA VAL A 83 -16.08 -1.67 7.08
C VAL A 83 -16.54 -0.60 6.09
N LYS A 84 -16.51 0.68 6.48
CA LYS A 84 -16.85 1.78 5.58
C LYS A 84 -15.93 1.83 4.37
N ILE A 85 -14.61 1.78 4.59
CA ILE A 85 -13.62 1.82 3.52
C ILE A 85 -13.76 0.58 2.61
N LEU A 86 -13.99 -0.62 3.15
CA LEU A 86 -14.18 -1.83 2.34
C LEU A 86 -15.42 -1.75 1.45
N ASN A 87 -16.52 -1.15 1.93
CA ASN A 87 -17.69 -0.91 1.08
C ASN A 87 -17.39 0.10 -0.02
N GLU A 88 -16.69 1.20 0.29
CA GLU A 88 -16.26 2.16 -0.73
C GLU A 88 -15.33 1.53 -1.77
N ILE A 89 -14.42 0.64 -1.36
CA ILE A 89 -13.56 -0.14 -2.27
C ILE A 89 -14.39 -1.06 -3.17
N LYS A 90 -15.34 -1.81 -2.59
CA LYS A 90 -16.25 -2.68 -3.34
C LYS A 90 -17.03 -1.89 -4.40
N ASP A 91 -17.57 -0.74 -4.01
CA ASP A 91 -18.33 0.12 -4.92
C ASP A 91 -17.43 0.68 -6.03
N LYS A 92 -16.21 1.12 -5.67
CA LYS A 92 -15.23 1.62 -6.64
C LYS A 92 -14.80 0.55 -7.64
N ILE A 93 -14.55 -0.68 -7.18
CA ILE A 93 -14.23 -1.83 -8.05
C ILE A 93 -15.38 -2.05 -9.04
N ASN A 94 -16.61 -2.08 -8.56
CA ASN A 94 -17.77 -2.39 -9.37
C ASN A 94 -18.15 -1.29 -10.36
N ASP A 95 -18.07 -0.02 -9.95
CA ASP A 95 -18.25 1.13 -10.85
C ASP A 95 -17.18 1.15 -11.94
N THR A 96 -15.90 1.01 -11.56
CA THR A 96 -14.77 0.96 -12.51
C THR A 96 -14.96 -0.18 -13.50
N TRP A 97 -15.35 -1.36 -13.03
CA TRP A 97 -15.62 -2.51 -13.90
C TRP A 97 -16.79 -2.26 -14.85
N ALA A 98 -17.88 -1.65 -14.40
CA ALA A 98 -19.05 -1.38 -15.23
C ALA A 98 -18.72 -0.44 -16.40
N ARG A 99 -17.91 0.59 -16.16
CA ARG A 99 -17.51 1.58 -17.19
C ARG A 99 -16.16 1.28 -17.87
N ARG A 100 -15.61 0.08 -17.70
CA ARG A 100 -14.24 -0.25 -18.16
C ARG A 100 -13.99 -0.01 -19.65
N ALA A 101 -15.04 -0.10 -20.48
CA ALA A 101 -14.95 0.19 -21.92
C ALA A 101 -14.68 1.67 -22.23
N GLU A 102 -14.95 2.58 -21.30
CA GLU A 102 -14.70 4.02 -21.42
C GLU A 102 -13.29 4.41 -20.97
N ILE A 103 -12.56 3.50 -20.32
CA ILE A 103 -11.26 3.78 -19.71
C ILE A 103 -10.16 3.37 -20.68
N ASP A 104 -9.49 4.37 -21.25
CA ASP A 104 -8.34 4.15 -22.12
C ASP A 104 -7.09 3.74 -21.33
N LEU A 105 -6.72 2.46 -21.43
CA LEU A 105 -5.51 1.93 -20.79
C LEU A 105 -4.21 2.36 -21.48
N SER A 106 -4.27 2.75 -22.77
CA SER A 106 -3.09 3.15 -23.55
C SER A 106 -2.55 4.51 -23.14
N LYS A 107 -3.42 5.41 -22.64
CA LYS A 107 -3.03 6.75 -22.19
C LYS A 107 -2.09 6.68 -20.98
N LEU A 108 -0.89 7.22 -21.09
CA LEU A 108 0.07 7.26 -19.98
C LEU A 108 -0.50 8.05 -18.80
N LYS A 109 -0.32 7.50 -17.59
CA LYS A 109 -0.61 8.19 -16.32
C LYS A 109 0.69 8.85 -15.85
N GLU A 110 0.61 10.09 -15.40
CA GLU A 110 1.76 10.75 -14.75
C GLU A 110 2.22 9.88 -13.56
N ARG A 111 3.52 9.57 -13.52
CA ARG A 111 4.09 8.80 -12.42
C ARG A 111 4.00 9.63 -11.15
N ILE A 112 3.29 9.10 -10.16
CA ILE A 112 3.40 9.63 -8.80
C ILE A 112 4.76 9.20 -8.27
N GLN A 113 5.61 10.17 -7.97
CA GLN A 113 6.84 9.90 -7.25
C GLN A 113 6.55 9.77 -5.76
N LEU A 114 7.09 8.71 -5.16
CA LEU A 114 7.14 8.59 -3.71
C LEU A 114 8.07 9.67 -3.14
N GLY A 115 7.56 10.41 -2.16
CA GLY A 115 8.34 11.40 -1.41
C GLY A 115 8.92 10.80 -0.12
N PRO A 116 9.95 11.42 0.47
CA PRO A 116 10.56 10.94 1.72
C PRO A 116 9.56 10.78 2.87
N LEU A 117 8.55 11.65 2.94
CA LEU A 117 7.49 11.57 3.94
C LEU A 117 6.65 10.29 3.83
N ASP A 118 6.51 9.75 2.63
CA ASP A 118 5.74 8.53 2.39
C ASP A 118 6.41 7.30 3.02
N LEU A 119 7.73 7.25 2.97
CA LEU A 119 8.51 6.21 3.63
C LEU A 119 8.60 6.50 5.13
N TYR A 120 8.93 7.74 5.50
CA TYR A 120 9.11 8.15 6.88
C TYR A 120 7.89 7.84 7.76
N ALA A 121 6.68 7.93 7.21
CA ALA A 121 5.43 7.61 7.92
C ALA A 121 5.41 6.18 8.51
N TYR A 122 6.12 5.24 7.88
CA TYR A 122 6.14 3.82 8.24
C TYR A 122 7.46 3.35 8.86
N LEU A 123 8.46 4.24 8.97
CA LEU A 123 9.71 3.91 9.66
C LEU A 123 9.51 3.85 11.19
N PRO A 124 10.42 3.20 11.93
CA PRO A 124 10.39 3.14 13.39
C PRO A 124 10.46 4.51 14.10
N LYS A 125 10.98 5.54 13.42
CA LYS A 125 11.14 6.93 13.92
C LYS A 125 11.95 7.03 15.22
N THR A 126 12.83 6.07 15.49
CA THR A 126 13.70 6.07 16.67
C THR A 126 14.92 6.98 16.52
N ASN A 127 15.30 7.33 15.28
CA ASN A 127 16.54 8.06 14.96
C ASN A 127 17.79 7.45 15.64
N CYS A 128 17.83 6.13 15.79
CA CYS A 128 18.87 5.42 16.54
C CYS A 128 20.29 5.56 15.96
N GLY A 129 20.43 5.82 14.66
CA GLY A 129 21.73 5.90 13.98
C GLY A 129 22.38 4.56 13.64
N GLU A 130 21.79 3.43 14.04
CA GLU A 130 22.37 2.08 13.83
C GLU A 130 22.59 1.72 12.36
N CYS A 131 21.77 2.28 11.46
CA CYS A 131 21.91 2.11 10.01
C CYS A 131 22.91 3.08 9.35
N GLY A 132 23.65 3.88 10.15
CA GLY A 132 24.62 4.86 9.68
C GLY A 132 24.04 6.23 9.29
N GLU A 133 22.71 6.39 9.34
CA GLU A 133 22.03 7.66 9.04
C GLU A 133 21.64 8.40 10.32
N LYS A 134 21.86 9.72 10.37
CA LYS A 134 21.58 10.55 11.56
C LYS A 134 20.10 10.57 11.96
N THR A 135 19.19 10.38 11.01
CA THR A 135 17.74 10.38 11.25
C THR A 135 17.05 9.36 10.35
N CYS A 136 15.88 8.88 10.77
CA CYS A 136 15.01 8.05 9.94
C CYS A 136 14.56 8.81 8.68
N MET A 137 14.48 10.14 8.72
CA MET A 137 14.20 10.95 7.52
C MET A 137 15.35 10.88 6.51
N ALA A 138 16.60 11.00 6.97
CA ALA A 138 17.77 10.84 6.11
C ALA A 138 17.81 9.43 5.47
N PHE A 139 17.49 8.40 6.26
CA PHE A 139 17.33 7.04 5.75
C PHE A 139 16.26 6.95 4.65
N ALA A 140 15.06 7.53 4.86
CA ALA A 140 14.01 7.53 3.85
C ALA A 140 14.45 8.19 2.52
N ILE A 141 15.15 9.32 2.59
CA ILE A 141 15.72 9.99 1.40
C ILE A 141 16.72 9.08 0.69
N LYS A 142 17.61 8.43 1.46
CA LYS A 142 18.63 7.52 0.91
C LYS A 142 18.04 6.30 0.24
N VAL A 143 16.95 5.74 0.78
CA VAL A 143 16.23 4.63 0.15
C VAL A 143 15.62 5.05 -1.19
N LEU A 144 14.95 6.21 -1.24
CA LEU A 144 14.36 6.72 -2.49
C LEU A 144 15.40 7.06 -3.55
N ASN A 145 16.61 7.45 -3.13
CA ASN A 145 17.71 7.71 -4.06
C ASN A 145 18.54 6.45 -4.37
N GLU A 146 18.03 5.25 -4.03
CA GLU A 146 18.69 3.95 -4.23
C GLU A 146 20.08 3.83 -3.59
N GLY A 147 20.39 4.71 -2.62
CA GLY A 147 21.64 4.70 -1.87
C GLY A 147 21.62 3.79 -0.63
N LYS A 148 20.44 3.30 -0.24
CA LYS A 148 20.21 2.32 0.85
C LYS A 148 19.05 1.40 0.52
N LYS A 149 19.04 0.21 1.12
CA LYS A 149 17.95 -0.76 1.06
C LYS A 149 17.09 -0.69 2.33
N LEU A 150 15.83 -1.11 2.26
CA LEU A 150 14.96 -1.20 3.45
C LEU A 150 15.58 -2.10 4.53
N GLY A 151 16.23 -3.20 4.12
CA GLY A 151 16.91 -4.14 5.01
C GLY A 151 18.09 -3.56 5.79
N ASP A 152 18.63 -2.40 5.36
CA ASP A 152 19.75 -1.75 6.07
C ASP A 152 19.33 -1.13 7.41
N CYS A 153 18.02 -1.01 7.69
CA CYS A 153 17.52 -0.57 8.97
C CYS A 153 17.36 -1.77 9.93
N THR A 154 18.33 -1.93 10.82
CA THR A 154 18.37 -2.97 11.87
C THR A 154 17.10 -3.04 12.72
N VAL A 155 16.53 -1.89 13.05
CA VAL A 155 15.29 -1.82 13.82
C VAL A 155 14.08 -2.25 12.97
N LEU A 156 14.00 -1.84 11.71
CA LEU A 156 12.85 -2.14 10.83
C LEU A 156 12.75 -3.64 10.50
N VAL A 157 13.85 -4.38 10.57
CA VAL A 157 13.84 -5.84 10.31
C VAL A 157 13.30 -6.66 11.47
N GLU A 158 13.18 -6.09 12.67
CA GLU A 158 12.58 -6.77 13.82
C GLU A 158 11.13 -7.18 13.56
N ASP A 159 10.71 -8.32 14.12
CA ASP A 159 9.38 -8.89 13.88
C ASP A 159 8.23 -7.95 14.25
N LYS A 160 8.41 -7.13 15.29
CA LYS A 160 7.41 -6.13 15.70
C LYS A 160 7.14 -5.09 14.61
N TYR A 161 8.06 -4.91 13.65
CA TYR A 161 7.90 -4.00 12.51
C TYR A 161 7.53 -4.68 11.19
N ARG A 162 7.35 -6.01 11.16
CA ARG A 162 7.09 -6.79 9.95
C ARG A 162 6.02 -6.18 9.03
N GLY A 163 4.86 -5.82 9.56
CA GLY A 163 3.81 -5.23 8.73
C GLY A 163 4.11 -3.84 8.17
N ALA A 164 4.88 -3.03 8.89
CA ALA A 164 5.34 -1.74 8.36
C ALA A 164 6.35 -1.97 7.23
N ARG A 165 7.25 -2.94 7.39
CA ARG A 165 8.18 -3.38 6.35
C ARG A 165 7.45 -3.90 5.11
N ASP A 166 6.46 -4.78 5.28
CA ASP A 166 5.68 -5.35 4.17
C ASP A 166 4.92 -4.24 3.40
N THR A 167 4.41 -3.24 4.13
CA THR A 167 3.76 -2.05 3.54
C THR A 167 4.75 -1.22 2.72
N LEU A 168 5.95 -0.97 3.25
CA LEU A 168 7.00 -0.22 2.57
C LEU A 168 7.50 -0.94 1.32
N VAL A 169 7.68 -2.27 1.38
CA VAL A 169 8.04 -3.10 0.23
C VAL A 169 6.98 -2.95 -0.86
N SER A 170 5.70 -3.14 -0.53
CA SER A 170 4.60 -3.01 -1.48
C SER A 170 4.56 -1.63 -2.14
N LEU A 171 4.77 -0.57 -1.34
CA LEU A 171 4.77 0.81 -1.79
C LEU A 171 5.91 1.08 -2.79
N LEU A 172 7.13 0.67 -2.45
CA LEU A 172 8.31 0.87 -3.29
C LEU A 172 8.26 0.04 -4.57
N GLU A 173 7.84 -1.23 -4.53
CA GLU A 173 7.67 -2.06 -5.73
C GLU A 173 6.66 -1.43 -6.70
N SER A 174 5.54 -0.91 -6.17
CA SER A 174 4.54 -0.22 -6.99
C SER A 174 5.04 1.11 -7.55
N GLY A 175 5.95 1.76 -6.84
CA GLY A 175 6.66 2.96 -7.31
C GLY A 175 7.74 2.66 -8.36
N GLY A 176 8.05 1.39 -8.61
CA GLY A 176 9.08 0.96 -9.56
C GLY A 176 10.50 0.99 -8.99
N TYR A 177 10.65 0.99 -7.67
CA TYR A 177 11.96 0.93 -7.00
C TYR A 177 12.41 -0.52 -6.84
N SER A 178 13.72 -0.74 -6.90
CA SER A 178 14.31 -2.07 -6.71
C SER A 178 14.23 -2.49 -5.24
N ILE A 179 13.57 -3.61 -4.95
CA ILE A 179 13.56 -4.23 -3.63
C ILE A 179 14.43 -5.48 -3.65
N ASP A 180 15.67 -5.32 -3.20
CA ASP A 180 16.51 -6.47 -2.91
C ASP A 180 16.14 -6.99 -1.52
N ASN A 181 15.67 -8.25 -1.47
CA ASN A 181 15.39 -9.00 -0.25
C ASN A 181 16.64 -9.23 0.59
#